data_AF-A0A434LAR0-F1
#
_entry.id   AF-A0A434LAR0-F1
#
_cell.length_a   1.000
_cell.length_b   1.000
_cell.length_c   1.000
_cell.angle_alpha   90.00
_cell.angle_beta   90.00
_cell.angle_gamma   90.00
#
_symmetry.space_group_name_H-M   'P 1'
#
loop_
_entity.id
_entity.type
_entity.pdbx_description
1 polymer ?
#
loop_
_entity_poly.entity_id
_entity_poly.type
_entity_poly.pdbx_seq_one_letter_code
_entity_poly.pdbx_strand_id
1 'polypeptide(L)' 'MVALRSVRHSGPSFSDLVPYAALAANGVILLKDGSLMAGWYFAGPDSESSTDAERNEVSRQI' A
#
# COMPACT_ATOMS: atom_id res chain seq x y z
N MET A 1 -29.51 12.57 9.44
CA MET A 1 -28.06 12.83 9.59
C MET A 1 -27.57 12.03 10.79
N VAL A 2 -26.52 11.20 10.65
CA VAL A 2 -26.06 10.27 11.72
C VAL A 2 -25.22 11.00 12.78
N ALA A 3 -25.42 10.68 14.06
CA ALA A 3 -24.71 11.29 15.19
C ALA A 3 -23.29 10.71 15.38
N LEU A 4 -22.35 11.12 14.52
CA LEU A 4 -20.96 10.61 14.52
C LEU A 4 -20.05 11.21 15.60
N ARG A 5 -20.54 12.16 16.41
CA ARG A 5 -19.69 12.90 17.36
C ARG A 5 -19.19 12.05 18.52
N SER A 6 -19.98 11.08 18.99
CA SER A 6 -19.62 10.20 20.12
C SER A 6 -18.58 9.14 19.76
N VAL A 7 -18.45 8.80 18.47
CA VAL A 7 -17.53 7.77 17.97
C VAL A 7 -16.28 8.36 17.31
N ARG A 8 -16.15 9.69 17.29
CA ARG A 8 -14.93 10.34 16.78
C ARG A 8 -13.81 10.23 17.81
N HIS A 9 -12.70 9.65 17.38
CA HIS A 9 -11.45 9.67 18.14
C HIS A 9 -10.89 11.11 18.19
N SER A 10 -10.48 11.58 19.37
CA SER A 10 -9.99 12.95 19.59
C SER A 10 -8.46 13.06 19.62
N GLY A 11 -7.76 11.95 19.84
CA GLY A 11 -6.31 11.89 19.76
C GLY A 11 -5.79 11.71 18.32
N PRO A 12 -4.46 11.82 18.12
CA PRO A 12 -3.84 11.62 16.82
C PRO A 12 -4.15 10.22 16.29
N SER A 13 -4.52 10.18 15.01
CA SER A 13 -4.73 8.97 14.23
C SER A 13 -3.43 8.49 13.60
N PHE A 14 -3.42 7.27 13.09
CA PHE A 14 -2.28 6.77 12.30
C PHE A 14 -1.95 7.68 11.11
N SER A 15 -2.98 8.26 10.46
CA SER A 15 -2.83 9.22 9.37
C SER A 15 -2.08 10.49 9.79
N ASP A 16 -2.11 10.85 11.08
CA ASP A 16 -1.37 12.00 11.61
C ASP A 16 0.13 11.70 11.74
N LEU A 17 0.49 10.43 11.93
CA LEU A 17 1.88 9.97 12.12
C LEU A 17 2.63 9.71 10.80
N VAL A 18 1.92 9.59 9.69
CA VAL A 18 2.50 9.39 8.35
C VAL A 18 2.57 10.71 7.57
N PRO A 19 3.50 10.86 6.60
CA PRO A 19 3.61 12.08 5.80
C PRO A 19 2.54 12.17 4.69
N TYR A 20 1.60 11.24 4.60
CA TYR A 20 0.62 11.18 3.50
C TYR A 20 -0.49 12.23 3.68
N ALA A 21 -0.71 13.05 2.66
CA ALA A 21 -1.76 14.06 2.64
C ALA A 21 -2.95 13.64 1.77
N ALA A 22 -2.71 13.15 0.55
CA ALA A 22 -3.76 12.70 -0.36
C ALA A 22 -3.24 11.78 -1.47
N LEU A 23 -4.11 10.93 -2.02
CA LEU A 23 -3.87 10.25 -3.29
C LEU A 23 -4.15 11.26 -4.43
N ALA A 24 -3.09 11.82 -5.01
CA ALA A 24 -3.19 12.86 -6.03
C ALA A 24 -3.52 12.27 -7.41
N ALA A 25 -3.01 11.07 -7.70
CA ALA A 25 -3.32 10.28 -8.89
C ALA A 25 -3.11 8.79 -8.60
N ASN A 26 -3.44 7.92 -9.57
CA ASN A 26 -3.17 6.49 -9.44
C ASN A 26 -1.67 6.26 -9.24
N GLY A 27 -1.29 5.65 -8.10
CA GLY A 27 0.11 5.42 -7.73
C GLY A 27 0.89 6.67 -7.28
N VAL A 28 0.27 7.84 -7.13
CA VAL A 28 0.96 9.08 -6.71
C VAL A 28 0.34 9.66 -5.45
N ILE A 29 1.14 9.78 -4.40
CA ILE A 29 0.74 10.35 -3.11
C ILE A 29 1.37 11.73 -2.96
N LEU A 30 0.54 12.73 -2.64
CA LEU A 30 0.97 14.03 -2.15
C LEU A 30 1.37 13.90 -0.68
N LEU A 31 2.56 14.36 -0.35
CA LEU A 31 3.07 14.40 1.02
C LEU A 31 2.77 15.76 1.69
N LYS A 32 2.71 15.76 3.03
CA LYS A 32 2.38 16.93 3.85
C LYS A 32 3.39 18.08 3.72
N ASP A 33 4.59 17.80 3.23
CA ASP A 33 5.63 18.79 2.92
C ASP A 33 5.54 19.35 1.48
N GLY A 34 4.55 18.90 0.69
CA GLY A 34 4.34 19.31 -0.70
C GLY A 34 5.08 18.46 -1.73
N SER A 35 5.88 17.47 -1.31
CA SER A 35 6.56 16.55 -2.23
C SER A 35 5.60 15.46 -2.76
N LEU A 36 6.01 14.79 -3.85
CA LEU A 36 5.26 13.69 -4.46
C LEU A 36 6.01 12.38 -4.30
N MET A 37 5.31 11.35 -3.82
CA MET A 37 5.80 9.97 -3.75
C MET A 37 5.09 9.13 -4.82
N ALA A 38 5.86 8.50 -5.69
CA ALA A 38 5.36 7.53 -6.65
C ALA A 38 5.50 6.11 -6.08
N GLY A 39 4.46 5.31 -6.24
CA GLY A 39 4.42 3.90 -5.84
C GLY A 39 4.00 3.03 -7.02
N TRP A 40 4.58 1.83 -7.06
CA TRP A 40 4.22 0.78 -8.01
C TRP A 40 3.77 -0.45 -7.24
N TYR A 41 2.80 -1.16 -7.80
CA TYR A 41 2.40 -2.46 -7.30
C TYR A 41 3.05 -3.54 -8.16
N PHE A 42 3.68 -4.51 -7.51
CA PHE A 42 4.18 -5.71 -8.14
C PHE A 42 3.62 -6.92 -7.39
N ALA A 43 3.01 -7.83 -8.14
CA ALA A 43 2.61 -9.14 -7.66
C ALA A 43 3.31 -10.18 -8.53
N GLY A 44 4.35 -10.80 -7.97
CA GLY A 44 4.97 -11.97 -8.57
C GLY A 44 4.13 -13.23 -8.32
N PRO A 45 4.44 -14.34 -9.00
CA PRO A 45 3.90 -15.65 -8.63
C PRO A 45 4.26 -15.99 -7.17
N ASP A 46 3.40 -16.75 -6.49
CA ASP A 46 3.65 -17.23 -5.12
C ASP A 46 4.69 -18.36 -5.14
N SER A 47 5.96 -17.96 -5.18
CA SER A 47 7.11 -18.86 -5.17
C SER A 47 7.26 -19.60 -3.83
N GLU A 48 6.74 -19.07 -2.73
CA GLU A 48 6.84 -19.71 -1.40
C GLU A 48 5.89 -20.91 -1.28
N SER A 49 4.76 -20.89 -1.99
CA SER A 49 3.84 -22.03 -2.09
C SER A 49 4.20 -23.05 -3.19
N SER A 50 5.18 -22.74 -4.04
CA SER A 50 5.47 -23.53 -5.24
C SER A 50 6.06 -24.89 -4.89
N THR A 51 5.55 -25.95 -5.51
CA THR A 51 6.15 -27.29 -5.44
C THR A 51 7.53 -27.31 -6.10
N ASP A 52 8.34 -28.33 -5.77
CA ASP A 52 9.66 -28.49 -6.38
C ASP A 52 9.59 -28.60 -7.92
N ALA A 53 8.56 -29.26 -8.45
CA ALA A 53 8.36 -29.37 -9.90
C ALA A 53 8.09 -28.01 -10.56
N GLU A 54 7.22 -27.20 -9.96
CA GLU A 54 6.90 -25.84 -10.45
C GLU A 54 8.12 -24.93 -10.36
N ARG A 55 8.89 -24.99 -9.26
CA ARG A 55 10.13 -24.21 -9.10
C ARG A 55 11.19 -24.59 -10.14
N ASN A 56 11.33 -25.88 -10.43
CA ASN A 56 12.26 -26.37 -11.45
C ASN A 56 11.84 -25.93 -12.86
N GLU A 57 10.53 -25.91 -13.14
CA GLU A 57 10.02 -25.43 -14.43
C GLU A 57 10.23 -23.91 -14.61
N VAL A 58 9.96 -23.11 -13.58
CA VAL A 58 10.25 -21.66 -13.62
C VAL A 58 11.75 -21.40 -13.84
N SER A 59 12.61 -22.16 -13.14
CA SER A 59 14.08 -22.06 -13.29
C SER A 59 14.56 -22.41 -14.70
N ARG A 60 13.84 -23.28 -15.42
CA ARG A 60 14.17 -23.67 -16.81
C ARG A 60 13.91 -22.56 -17.83
N GLN A 61 13.07 -21.58 -17.49
CA GLN A 61 12.62 -20.52 -18.40
C GLN A 61 13.49 -19.25 -18.35
N ILE A 62 14.51 -19.21 -17.50
CA ILE A 62 15.46 -18.10 -17.31
C ILE A 62 16.83 -18.51 -17.87
#